data_AF-A0A3M1ALK1-F1
#
_entry.id   AF-A0A3M1ALK1-F1
#
_cell.length_a   1.000
_cell.length_b   1.000
_cell.length_c   1.000
_cell.angle_alpha   90.00
_cell.angle_beta   90.00
_cell.angle_gamma   90.00
#
_symmetry.space_group_name_H-M   'P 1'
#
loop_
_entity.id
_entity.type
_entity.pdbx_description
1 polymer ?
#
loop_
_entity_poly.entity_id
_entity_poly.type
_entity_poly.pdbx_seq_one_letter_code
_entity_poly.pdbx_strand_id
1 'polypeptide(L)' 'KRMVERLPQRFEAVERGASIFATMVDIDPATRKATSIERIHIPPA' A
#
# COMPACT_ATOMS: atom_id res chain seq x y z
N LYS A 1 -7.90 2.18 -19.88
CA LYS A 1 -8.52 1.76 -21.16
C LYS A 1 -9.34 0.48 -21.02
N ARG A 2 -8.78 -0.62 -20.46
CA ARG A 2 -9.50 -1.89 -20.21
C ARG A 2 -10.93 -1.77 -19.68
N MET A 3 -11.15 -0.98 -18.62
CA MET A 3 -12.50 -0.84 -18.02
C MET A 3 -13.49 -0.06 -18.89
N VAL A 4 -12.99 0.82 -19.76
CA VAL A 4 -13.83 1.66 -20.65
C VAL A 4 -14.16 0.89 -21.93
N GLU A 5 -13.16 0.25 -22.54
CA GLU A 5 -13.27 -0.46 -23.82
C GLU A 5 -13.81 -1.90 -23.64
N ARG A 6 -13.80 -2.43 -22.41
CA ARG A 6 -14.28 -3.78 -22.03
C ARG A 6 -13.64 -4.94 -22.79
N LEU A 7 -12.58 -4.69 -23.55
CA LEU A 7 -11.78 -5.69 -24.24
C LEU A 7 -10.63 -6.18 -23.35
N PRO A 8 -10.21 -7.45 -23.48
CA PRO A 8 -9.01 -7.94 -22.81
C PRO A 8 -7.80 -7.10 -23.20
N GLN A 9 -7.03 -6.68 -22.21
CA GLN A 9 -5.78 -5.95 -22.39
C GLN A 9 -4.72 -6.57 -21.50
N ARG A 10 -3.48 -6.58 -22.00
CA ARG A 10 -2.33 -7.01 -21.20
C ARG A 10 -2.15 -6.05 -20.03
N PHE A 11 -1.78 -6.61 -18.89
CA PHE A 11 -1.31 -5.82 -17.76
C PHE A 11 0.16 -5.50 -17.99
N GLU A 12 0.54 -4.25 -17.81
CA GLU A 12 1.91 -3.77 -17.88
C GLU A 12 2.20 -3.01 -16.59
N ALA A 13 3.31 -3.37 -15.93
CA ALA A 13 3.77 -2.63 -14.76
C ALA A 13 4.14 -1.20 -15.21
N VAL A 14 3.67 -0.21 -14.48
CA VAL A 14 3.91 1.21 -14.80
C VAL A 14 5.21 1.64 -14.12
N GLU A 15 6.19 2.12 -14.89
CA GLU A 15 7.48 2.60 -14.35
C GLU A 15 7.48 4.09 -13.91
N ARG A 16 6.31 4.64 -13.57
CA ARG A 16 6.18 6.05 -13.17
C ARG A 16 6.32 6.23 -11.66
N GLY A 17 7.56 6.11 -11.17
CA GLY A 17 7.87 6.26 -9.75
C GLY A 17 7.22 5.19 -8.87
N ALA A 18 7.50 5.24 -7.57
CA ALA A 18 6.95 4.28 -6.61
C ALA A 18 6.47 4.99 -5.35
N SER A 19 5.36 4.52 -4.78
CA SER A 19 4.89 4.90 -3.45
C SER A 19 5.21 3.78 -2.46
N ILE A 20 5.54 4.14 -1.22
CA ILE A 20 5.65 3.19 -0.12
C ILE A 20 4.41 3.32 0.75
N PHE A 21 3.77 2.19 1.02
CA PHE A 21 2.71 2.06 2.00
C PHE A 21 3.17 1.08 3.08
N ALA A 22 3.11 1.50 4.34
CA ALA A 22 3.42 0.65 5.48
C ALA A 22 2.47 0.93 6.64
N THR A 23 2.44 0.03 7.62
CA THR A 23 1.67 0.22 8.86
C THR A 23 2.58 -0.12 10.03
N MET A 24 2.77 0.86 10.91
CA MET A 24 3.49 0.69 12.17
C MET A 24 2.47 0.33 13.25
N VAL A 25 2.79 -0.68 14.04
CA VAL A 25 1.93 -1.15 15.13
C VAL A 25 2.83 -1.36 16.35
N ASP A 26 2.53 -0.66 17.43
CA ASP A 26 3.20 -0.90 18.70
C ASP A 26 2.45 -1.99 19.47
N ILE A 27 3.19 -2.99 19.96
CA ILE A 27 2.64 -4.10 20.73
C ILE A 27 3.23 -4.05 22.14
N ASP A 28 2.36 -4.08 23.15
CA ASP A 28 2.78 -4.32 24.53
C ASP A 28 3.15 -5.80 24.69
N PRO A 29 4.41 -6.15 25.01
CA PRO A 29 4.85 -7.53 25.13
C PRO A 29 4.21 -8.28 26.31
N ALA A 30 3.81 -7.58 27.37
CA ALA A 30 3.21 -8.21 28.55
C ALA A 30 1.77 -8.67 28.28
N THR A 31 0.97 -7.81 27.65
CA THR A 31 -0.44 -8.11 27.35
C THR A 31 -0.65 -8.69 25.95
N ARG A 32 0.35 -8.59 25.07
CA ARG A 32 0.30 -8.93 23.64
C ARG A 32 -0.74 -8.14 22.86
N LYS A 33 -1.17 -6.99 23.38
CA LYS A 33 -2.15 -6.12 22.74
C LYS A 33 -1.45 -5.00 21.99
N ALA A 34 -2.07 -4.58 20.89
CA ALA A 34 -1.65 -3.37 20.21
C ALA A 34 -1.99 -2.14 21.06
N THR A 35 -1.03 -1.24 21.19
CA THR A 35 -1.18 0.03 21.92
C THR A 35 -1.32 1.21 20.98
N SER A 36 -0.77 1.10 19.77
CA SER A 36 -0.87 2.11 18.72
C SER A 36 -0.97 1.47 17.33
N ILE A 37 -1.52 2.22 16.37
CA ILE A 37 -1.49 1.87 14.95
C ILE A 37 -1.36 3.14 14.13
N GLU A 38 -0.37 3.18 13.23
CA GLU A 38 -0.11 4.32 12.35
C GLU A 38 0.10 3.85 10.91
N ARG A 39 -0.46 4.59 9.96
CA ARG A 39 -0.26 4.34 8.53
C ARG A 39 0.83 5.26 7.98
N ILE A 40 1.80 4.67 7.31
CA ILE A 40 2.89 5.40 6.65
C ILE A 40 2.59 5.39 5.14
N HIS A 41 2.58 6.58 4.55
CA HIS A 41 2.47 6.77 3.11
C HIS A 41 3.57 7.70 2.63
N ILE A 42 4.44 7.19 1.76
CA ILE A 42 5.49 7.96 1.09
C ILE A 42 5.11 8.03 -0.39
N PRO A 43 4.75 9.21 -0.91
CA PRO A 43 4.42 9.38 -2.33
C PRO A 43 5.68 9.27 -3.21
N PRO A 44 5.53 9.11 -4.53
CA PRO A 44 6.66 9.14 -5.46
C PRO A 44 7.37 10.50 -5.39
N ALA A 45 8.70 10.47 -5.47
CA ALA A 45 9.53 11.68 -5.57
C ALA A 45 9.34 12.40 -6.91
#